data_AF-A0A0T6AWG6-F1
#
_entry.id   AF-A0A0T6AWG6-F1
#
_cell.length_a   1.000
_cell.length_b   1.000
_cell.length_c   1.000
_cell.angle_alpha   90.00
_cell.angle_beta   90.00
_cell.angle_gamma   90.00
#
_symmetry.space_group_name_H-M   'P 1'
#
loop_
_entity.id
_entity.type
_entity.pdbx_description
1 polymer ?
#
loop_
_entity_poly.entity_id
_entity_poly.type
_entity_poly.pdbx_seq_one_letter_code
_entity_poly.pdbx_strand_id
1 'polypeptide(L)'
;MSPEMTQMKGNVKPMLTHDFHKCLGAEKKVSFDNGMDGSVAEDCYFAMRALDEGYSFTFIEGEMWEKSPFTLWDFVQQRKRWLQGILLVVHSKTIPFRKKLLLAISCYSWVTLPLSTSNIILAALCPIPCYPVIDFLCAFIGAVNIYMYIFGVVKSFTVYRFGLFRFLLCIGGALLTIPLNIIIENVAVIWGIIGKKHKFYVVNKNIRQPITV
;
A
#
# COMPACT_ATOMS: atom_id res chain seq x y z
N MET A 1 26.81 -6.95 42.05
CA MET A 1 26.22 -7.66 43.19
C MET A 1 24.75 -7.29 43.24
N SER A 2 23.88 -8.23 42.85
CA SER A 2 22.42 -8.23 43.04
C SER A 2 21.55 -7.25 42.20
N PRO A 3 20.25 -7.55 41.98
CA PRO A 3 19.76 -8.11 40.71
C PRO A 3 18.31 -7.70 40.32
N GLU A 4 18.06 -7.11 39.16
CA GLU A 4 16.67 -6.92 38.67
C GLU A 4 16.51 -7.30 37.19
N MET A 5 17.00 -8.49 36.83
CA MET A 5 16.69 -9.12 35.54
C MET A 5 16.09 -10.51 35.76
N THR A 6 14.99 -10.57 36.50
CA THR A 6 14.21 -11.80 36.63
C THR A 6 12.72 -11.46 36.59
N GLN A 7 12.03 -12.09 35.66
CA GLN A 7 10.56 -12.15 35.48
C GLN A 7 9.91 -11.14 34.54
N MET A 8 10.20 -11.28 33.24
CA MET A 8 9.17 -11.18 32.19
C MET A 8 9.23 -12.44 31.31
N LYS A 9 9.17 -13.63 31.93
CA LYS A 9 8.80 -14.88 31.25
C LYS A 9 7.26 -14.95 31.24
N GLY A 10 6.66 -14.07 30.45
CA GLY A 10 5.22 -14.06 30.17
C GLY A 10 4.96 -14.72 28.82
N ASN A 11 4.76 -16.03 28.81
CA ASN A 11 3.93 -16.77 27.85
C ASN A 11 3.94 -16.30 26.38
N VAL A 12 5.11 -16.28 25.73
CA VAL A 12 5.18 -16.19 24.26
C VAL A 12 4.68 -17.53 23.70
N LYS A 13 3.44 -17.53 23.23
CA LYS A 13 2.76 -18.66 22.59
C LYS A 13 3.74 -19.46 21.68
N PRO A 14 3.84 -20.79 21.83
CA PRO A 14 4.63 -21.66 20.94
C PRO A 14 4.14 -21.68 19.46
N MET A 15 3.08 -20.92 19.15
CA MET A 15 2.51 -20.77 17.81
C MET A 15 3.41 -20.00 16.84
N LEU A 16 4.17 -19.00 17.32
CA LEU A 16 5.03 -18.15 16.48
C LEU A 16 6.17 -18.95 15.83
N THR A 17 6.87 -19.81 16.57
CA THR A 17 8.02 -20.57 16.06
C THR A 17 7.67 -21.53 14.92
N HIS A 18 6.49 -22.14 14.96
CA HIS A 18 6.06 -23.08 13.93
C HIS A 18 5.65 -22.38 12.63
N ASP A 19 5.01 -21.21 12.73
CA ASP A 19 4.63 -20.39 11.58
C ASP A 19 5.86 -19.74 10.93
N PHE A 20 6.84 -19.28 11.73
CA PHE A 20 8.12 -18.77 11.20
C PHE A 20 8.91 -19.83 10.42
N HIS A 21 8.93 -21.09 10.88
CA HIS A 21 9.56 -22.18 10.13
C HIS A 21 8.87 -22.46 8.78
N LYS A 22 7.54 -22.33 8.73
CA LYS A 22 6.78 -22.45 7.48
C LYS A 22 7.05 -21.28 6.54
N CYS A 23 7.22 -20.06 7.05
CA CYS A 23 7.63 -18.90 6.27
C CYS A 23 9.01 -19.13 5.64
N LEU A 24 10.00 -19.58 6.41
CA LEU A 24 11.35 -19.90 5.91
C LEU A 24 11.34 -20.99 4.83
N GLY A 25 10.49 -22.01 4.99
CA GLY A 25 10.31 -23.05 3.98
C GLY A 25 9.67 -22.54 2.69
N ALA A 26 8.68 -21.66 2.80
CA ALA A 26 8.03 -21.01 1.66
C ALA A 26 9.00 -20.07 0.92
N GLU A 27 9.78 -19.26 1.66
CA GLU A 27 10.80 -18.38 1.10
C GLU A 27 11.85 -19.15 0.31
N LYS A 28 12.35 -20.26 0.87
CA LYS A 28 13.35 -21.10 0.20
C LYS A 28 12.81 -21.80 -1.05
N LYS A 29 11.52 -22.16 -1.06
CA LYS A 29 10.89 -22.89 -2.17
C LYS A 29 10.46 -21.96 -3.31
N VAL A 30 9.84 -20.84 -2.98
CA VAL A 30 9.30 -19.89 -3.98
C VAL A 30 10.41 -18.95 -4.47
N SER A 31 11.35 -18.57 -3.61
CA SER A 31 12.42 -17.61 -3.87
C SER A 31 11.91 -16.21 -4.28
N PHE A 32 12.74 -15.20 -4.04
CA PHE A 32 12.50 -13.83 -4.52
C PHE A 32 13.16 -13.57 -5.88
N ASP A 33 14.06 -14.46 -6.33
CA ASP A 33 14.77 -14.33 -7.59
C ASP A 33 13.98 -14.94 -8.77
N ASN A 34 12.95 -14.21 -9.21
CA ASN A 34 12.03 -14.63 -10.28
C ASN A 34 12.30 -13.92 -11.62
N GLY A 35 13.51 -13.37 -11.81
CA GLY A 35 13.91 -12.65 -13.02
C GLY A 35 13.42 -11.19 -13.11
N MET A 36 13.72 -10.52 -14.23
CA MET A 36 13.49 -9.08 -14.42
C MET A 36 12.01 -8.66 -14.29
N ASP A 37 11.07 -9.51 -14.71
CA ASP A 37 9.63 -9.21 -14.64
C ASP A 37 9.06 -9.42 -13.22
N GLY A 38 9.69 -10.27 -12.41
CA GLY A 38 9.35 -10.48 -11.00
C GLY A 38 9.98 -9.46 -10.06
N SER A 39 11.12 -8.86 -10.44
CA SER A 39 11.90 -7.99 -9.55
C SER A 39 11.24 -6.63 -9.22
N VAL A 40 10.36 -6.11 -10.09
CA VAL A 40 9.73 -4.79 -9.85
C VAL A 40 8.70 -4.82 -8.71
N ALA A 41 7.96 -5.93 -8.59
CA ALA A 41 7.04 -6.22 -7.49
C ALA A 41 7.29 -7.64 -6.98
N GLU A 42 8.48 -7.85 -6.45
CA GLU A 42 8.96 -9.12 -5.91
C GLU A 42 8.03 -9.68 -4.84
N ASP A 43 7.49 -8.80 -3.99
CA ASP A 43 6.53 -9.08 -2.94
C ASP A 43 5.22 -9.63 -3.49
N CYS A 44 4.67 -8.96 -4.50
CA CYS A 44 3.42 -9.36 -5.15
C CYS A 44 3.61 -10.65 -5.96
N TYR A 45 4.74 -10.78 -6.66
CA TYR A 45 5.07 -11.98 -7.43
C TYR A 45 5.24 -13.20 -6.51
N PHE A 46 6.00 -13.04 -5.42
CA PHE A 46 6.18 -14.05 -4.40
C PHE A 46 4.82 -14.50 -3.83
N ALA A 47 3.97 -13.56 -3.45
CA ALA A 47 2.66 -13.87 -2.88
C ALA A 47 1.78 -14.67 -3.85
N MET A 48 1.75 -14.28 -5.12
CA MET A 48 0.98 -14.99 -6.15
C MET A 48 1.54 -16.39 -6.44
N ARG A 49 2.86 -16.54 -6.40
CA ARG A 49 3.50 -17.85 -6.60
C ARG A 49 3.30 -18.76 -5.39
N ALA A 50 3.32 -18.22 -4.17
CA ALA A 50 2.98 -18.97 -2.97
C ALA A 50 1.52 -19.46 -3.00
N LEU A 51 0.57 -18.66 -3.49
CA LEU A 51 -0.83 -19.09 -3.68
C LEU A 51 -1.01 -20.18 -4.73
N ASP A 52 -0.14 -20.20 -5.74
CA ASP A 52 -0.11 -21.23 -6.78
C ASP A 52 0.43 -22.56 -6.22
N GLU A 53 1.46 -22.48 -5.38
CA GLU A 53 2.04 -23.61 -4.63
C GLU A 53 1.15 -24.13 -3.49
N GLY A 54 -0.02 -23.51 -3.27
CA GLY A 54 -1.02 -23.95 -2.29
C GLY A 54 -0.83 -23.42 -0.87
N TYR A 55 0.05 -22.44 -0.66
CA TYR A 55 0.18 -21.77 0.63
C TYR A 55 -1.02 -20.87 0.92
N SER A 56 -1.36 -20.73 2.21
CA SER A 56 -2.37 -19.81 2.71
C SER A 56 -1.72 -18.63 3.42
N PHE A 57 -2.38 -17.48 3.40
CA PHE A 57 -1.96 -16.30 4.16
C PHE A 57 -2.79 -16.15 5.43
N THR A 58 -2.13 -15.74 6.50
CA THR A 58 -2.76 -15.36 7.76
C THR A 58 -2.26 -13.97 8.15
N PHE A 59 -3.07 -13.22 8.89
CA PHE A 59 -2.66 -11.95 9.47
C PHE A 59 -2.04 -12.21 10.83
N ILE A 60 -0.79 -11.78 11.00
CA ILE A 60 -0.11 -11.80 12.29
C ILE A 60 -0.30 -10.42 12.91
N GLU A 61 -0.81 -10.39 14.15
CA GLU A 61 -0.91 -9.14 14.91
C GLU A 61 0.49 -8.62 15.23
N GLY A 62 0.86 -7.49 14.63
CA GLY A 62 2.15 -6.85 14.80
C GLY A 62 2.15 -5.41 14.28
N GLU A 63 3.01 -4.57 14.86
CA GLU A 63 3.19 -3.18 14.41
C GLU A 63 4.40 -3.10 13.48
N MET A 64 4.18 -2.66 12.23
CA MET A 64 5.25 -2.41 11.27
C MET A 64 5.60 -0.92 11.26
N TRP A 65 6.81 -0.60 11.72
CA TRP A 65 7.33 0.77 11.72
C TRP A 65 7.99 1.09 10.38
N GLU A 66 7.19 1.43 9.37
CA GLU A 66 7.70 1.85 8.07
C GLU A 66 7.79 3.38 7.95
N LYS A 67 8.84 3.88 7.31
CA LYS A 67 9.00 5.29 6.97
C LYS A 67 8.29 5.59 5.64
N SER A 68 7.37 6.56 5.65
CA SER A 68 6.77 7.12 4.44
C SER A 68 7.80 7.95 3.64
N PRO A 69 7.60 8.12 2.33
CA PRO A 69 8.41 9.04 1.53
C PRO A 69 8.36 10.46 2.11
N PHE A 70 9.50 11.17 2.07
CA PHE A 70 9.62 12.51 2.62
C PHE A 70 9.33 13.61 1.58
N THR A 71 9.32 13.27 0.29
CA THR A 71 9.02 14.21 -0.80
C THR A 71 7.86 13.73 -1.66
N LEU A 72 7.14 14.69 -2.27
CA LEU A 72 6.04 14.38 -3.21
C LEU A 72 6.56 13.60 -4.43
N TRP A 73 7.80 13.87 -4.84
CA TRP A 73 8.43 13.19 -5.98
C TRP A 73 8.71 11.72 -5.69
N ASP A 74 9.25 11.42 -4.50
CA ASP A 74 9.44 10.04 -4.04
C ASP A 74 8.11 9.29 -3.95
N PHE A 75 7.06 9.98 -3.51
CA PHE A 75 5.71 9.40 -3.45
C PHE A 75 5.15 9.07 -4.85
N VAL A 76 5.27 9.98 -5.83
CA VAL A 76 4.89 9.71 -7.23
C VAL A 76 5.64 8.49 -7.77
N GLN A 77 6.95 8.42 -7.55
CA GLN A 77 7.79 7.33 -8.01
C GLN A 77 7.44 5.99 -7.36
N GLN A 78 7.14 5.99 -6.05
CA GLN A 78 6.69 4.79 -5.34
C GLN A 78 5.37 4.27 -5.91
N ARG A 79 4.39 5.15 -6.13
CA ARG A 79 3.10 4.79 -6.73
C ARG A 79 3.25 4.28 -8.17
N LYS A 80 4.10 4.93 -8.96
CA LYS A 80 4.46 4.47 -10.30
C LYS A 80 5.07 3.07 -10.27
N ARG A 81 6.02 2.79 -9.36
CA ARG A 81 6.65 1.46 -9.21
C ARG A 81 5.61 0.40 -8.88
N TRP A 82 4.71 0.68 -7.94
CA TRP A 82 3.64 -0.24 -7.55
C TRP A 82 2.72 -0.57 -8.72
N LEU A 83 2.26 0.43 -9.47
CA LEU A 83 1.40 0.20 -10.63
C LEU A 83 2.11 -0.62 -11.71
N GLN A 84 3.36 -0.27 -12.05
CA GLN A 84 4.14 -0.99 -13.06
C GLN A 84 4.41 -2.43 -12.65
N GLY A 85 4.77 -2.66 -11.38
CA GLY A 85 5.01 -3.99 -10.83
C GLY A 85 3.77 -4.87 -10.83
N ILE A 86 2.62 -4.36 -10.38
CA ILE A 86 1.36 -5.12 -10.41
C ILE A 86 0.95 -5.44 -11.85
N LEU A 87 1.10 -4.49 -12.79
CA LEU A 87 0.82 -4.74 -14.20
C LEU A 87 1.68 -5.86 -14.78
N LEU A 88 2.97 -5.94 -14.43
CA LEU A 88 3.86 -7.03 -14.84
C LEU A 88 3.39 -8.38 -14.27
N VAL A 89 3.05 -8.43 -12.98
CA VAL A 89 2.54 -9.66 -12.33
C VAL A 89 1.23 -10.13 -12.98
N VAL A 90 0.29 -9.21 -13.24
CA VAL A 90 -1.00 -9.52 -13.86
C VAL A 90 -0.82 -10.05 -15.30
N HIS A 91 0.15 -9.52 -16.06
CA HIS A 91 0.41 -9.97 -17.44
C HIS A 91 1.39 -11.15 -17.54
N SER A 92 2.02 -11.57 -16.44
CA SER A 92 2.91 -12.72 -16.45
C SER A 92 2.16 -14.01 -16.82
N LYS A 93 2.75 -14.81 -17.72
CA LYS A 93 2.23 -16.12 -18.13
C LYS A 93 2.53 -17.23 -17.12
N THR A 94 3.45 -17.00 -16.17
CA THR A 94 3.90 -18.03 -15.22
C THR A 94 2.86 -18.36 -14.14
N ILE A 95 1.93 -17.43 -13.86
CA ILE A 95 0.93 -17.57 -12.79
C ILE A 95 -0.47 -17.73 -13.42
N PRO A 96 -1.28 -18.72 -12.98
CA PRO A 96 -2.60 -18.97 -13.54
C PRO A 96 -3.56 -17.80 -13.27
N PHE A 97 -4.38 -17.47 -14.28
CA PHE A 97 -5.30 -16.33 -14.25
C PHE A 97 -6.26 -16.31 -13.06
N ARG A 98 -6.72 -17.49 -12.60
CA ARG A 98 -7.64 -17.61 -11.46
C ARG A 98 -7.05 -17.05 -10.16
N LYS A 99 -5.75 -17.24 -9.92
CA LYS A 99 -5.08 -16.80 -8.68
C LYS A 99 -4.81 -15.30 -8.68
N LYS A 100 -4.61 -14.71 -9.86
CA LYS A 100 -4.37 -13.27 -10.06
C LYS A 100 -5.62 -12.46 -10.38
N LEU A 101 -6.82 -13.06 -10.43
CA LEU A 101 -8.05 -12.36 -10.82
C LEU A 101 -8.38 -11.18 -9.89
N LEU A 102 -8.33 -11.39 -8.56
CA LEU A 102 -8.59 -10.34 -7.59
C LEU A 102 -7.55 -9.21 -7.68
N LEU A 103 -6.28 -9.57 -7.87
CA LEU A 103 -5.20 -8.61 -8.09
C LEU A 103 -5.43 -7.81 -9.39
N ALA A 104 -5.85 -8.48 -10.46
CA ALA A 104 -6.15 -7.85 -11.74
C ALA A 104 -7.31 -6.85 -11.61
N ILE A 105 -8.40 -7.23 -10.95
CA ILE A 105 -9.54 -6.32 -10.68
C ILE A 105 -9.06 -5.09 -9.92
N SER A 106 -8.29 -5.27 -8.85
CA SER A 106 -7.74 -4.15 -8.08
C SER A 106 -6.81 -3.27 -8.93
N CYS A 107 -5.98 -3.86 -9.78
CA CYS A 107 -5.08 -3.15 -10.67
C CYS A 107 -5.84 -2.33 -11.71
N TYR A 108 -6.82 -2.92 -12.39
CA TYR A 108 -7.61 -2.22 -13.40
C TYR A 108 -8.49 -1.13 -12.78
N SER A 109 -9.02 -1.35 -11.58
CA SER A 109 -9.70 -0.31 -10.81
C SER A 109 -8.77 0.88 -10.51
N TRP A 110 -7.47 0.64 -10.31
CA TRP A 110 -6.49 1.70 -10.12
C TRP A 110 -6.18 2.42 -11.44
N VAL A 111 -6.02 1.67 -12.53
CA VAL A 111 -5.78 2.21 -13.88
C VAL A 111 -6.93 3.11 -14.35
N THR A 112 -8.17 2.83 -13.94
CA THR A 112 -9.35 3.63 -14.29
C THR A 112 -9.57 4.84 -13.39
N LEU A 113 -8.73 5.08 -12.36
CA LEU A 113 -8.86 6.27 -11.50
C LEU A 113 -8.88 7.59 -12.28
N PRO A 114 -7.97 7.85 -13.25
CA PRO A 114 -7.98 9.11 -14.02
C PRO A 114 -9.29 9.35 -14.77
N LEU A 115 -9.89 8.27 -15.27
CA LEU A 115 -11.18 8.33 -15.96
C LEU A 115 -12.30 8.63 -14.96
N SER A 116 -12.31 7.97 -13.80
CA SER A 116 -13.30 8.20 -12.74
C SER A 116 -13.21 9.61 -12.16
N THR A 117 -12.00 10.12 -11.91
CA THR A 117 -11.82 11.50 -11.42
C THR A 117 -12.20 12.54 -12.46
N SER A 118 -11.98 12.27 -13.74
CA SER A 118 -12.45 13.14 -14.82
C SER A 118 -13.97 13.21 -14.88
N ASN A 119 -14.67 12.11 -14.52
CA ASN A 119 -16.13 12.10 -14.44
C ASN A 119 -16.68 13.08 -13.40
N ILE A 120 -15.95 13.33 -12.30
CA ILE A 120 -16.35 14.34 -11.30
C ILE A 120 -16.35 15.75 -11.91
N ILE A 121 -15.32 16.07 -12.70
CA ILE A 121 -15.20 17.36 -13.40
C ILE A 121 -16.27 17.48 -14.48
N LEU A 122 -16.49 16.41 -15.25
CA LEU A 122 -17.51 16.38 -16.30
C LEU A 122 -18.93 16.49 -15.73
N ALA A 123 -19.22 15.84 -14.60
CA ALA A 123 -20.51 15.95 -13.92
C ALA A 123 -20.78 17.37 -13.39
N ALA A 124 -19.74 18.10 -13.00
CA ALA A 124 -19.86 19.51 -12.60
C ALA A 124 -20.14 20.44 -13.79
N LEU A 125 -19.63 20.12 -14.99
CA LEU A 125 -19.82 20.90 -16.22
C LEU A 125 -21.11 20.53 -16.97
N CYS A 126 -21.51 19.27 -16.93
CA CYS A 126 -22.71 18.73 -17.56
C CYS A 126 -23.43 17.82 -16.55
N PRO A 127 -24.61 18.21 -16.03
CA PRO A 127 -25.35 17.38 -15.09
C PRO A 127 -25.94 16.16 -15.81
N ILE A 128 -25.17 15.08 -15.88
CA ILE A 128 -25.62 13.79 -16.40
C ILE A 128 -26.38 13.08 -15.27
N PRO A 129 -27.65 12.66 -15.48
CA PRO A 129 -28.40 11.94 -14.45
C PRO A 129 -27.69 10.62 -14.15
N CYS A 130 -27.18 10.48 -12.92
CA CYS A 130 -26.57 9.24 -12.45
C CYS A 130 -27.63 8.38 -11.73
N TYR A 131 -27.57 7.07 -11.93
CA TYR A 131 -28.50 6.15 -11.29
C TYR A 131 -28.25 6.12 -9.77
N PRO A 132 -29.29 6.19 -8.91
CA PRO A 132 -29.11 6.35 -7.45
C PRO A 132 -28.22 5.29 -6.78
N VAL A 133 -28.20 4.06 -7.31
CA VAL A 133 -27.34 2.99 -6.78
C VAL A 133 -25.86 3.30 -7.00
N ILE A 134 -25.50 3.88 -8.15
CA ILE A 134 -24.11 4.26 -8.44
C ILE A 134 -23.68 5.41 -7.54
N ASP A 135 -24.56 6.39 -7.32
CA ASP A 135 -24.30 7.50 -6.41
C ASP A 135 -24.08 7.02 -4.96
N PHE A 136 -24.94 6.13 -4.47
CA PHE A 136 -24.77 5.48 -3.16
C PHE A 136 -23.43 4.74 -3.04
N LEU A 137 -23.04 3.95 -4.04
CA LEU A 137 -21.77 3.21 -4.03
C LEU A 137 -20.57 4.16 -4.04
N CYS A 138 -20.60 5.22 -4.86
CA CYS A 138 -19.56 6.25 -4.89
C CYS A 138 -19.44 6.97 -3.53
N ALA A 139 -20.57 7.37 -2.94
CA ALA A 139 -20.60 8.00 -1.63
C ALA A 139 -20.06 7.07 -0.53
N PHE A 140 -20.42 5.78 -0.56
CA PHE A 140 -19.91 4.79 0.37
C PHE A 140 -18.39 4.60 0.26
N ILE A 141 -17.86 4.45 -0.96
CA ILE A 141 -16.41 4.32 -1.19
C ILE A 141 -15.67 5.58 -0.70
N GLY A 142 -16.21 6.76 -0.99
CA GLY A 142 -15.66 8.03 -0.51
C GLY A 142 -15.65 8.12 1.02
N ALA A 143 -16.75 7.73 1.68
CA ALA A 143 -16.86 7.72 3.14
C ALA A 143 -15.87 6.74 3.79
N VAL A 144 -15.72 5.54 3.23
CA VAL A 144 -14.72 4.55 3.70
C VAL A 144 -13.30 5.10 3.52
N ASN A 145 -13.00 5.78 2.41
CA ASN A 145 -11.69 6.39 2.19
C ASN A 145 -11.39 7.46 3.25
N ILE A 146 -12.31 8.39 3.48
CA ILE A 146 -12.19 9.43 4.52
C ILE A 146 -12.00 8.80 5.90
N TYR A 147 -12.79 7.78 6.23
CA TYR A 147 -12.66 7.02 7.47
C TYR A 147 -11.26 6.43 7.64
N MET A 148 -10.67 5.83 6.60
CA MET A 148 -9.32 5.26 6.66
C MET A 148 -8.25 6.31 6.93
N TYR A 149 -8.37 7.52 6.37
CA TYR A 149 -7.47 8.64 6.70
C TYR A 149 -7.58 9.06 8.17
N ILE A 150 -8.81 9.22 8.67
CA ILE A 150 -9.05 9.57 10.09
C ILE A 150 -8.49 8.47 11.01
N PHE A 151 -8.79 7.21 10.72
CA PHE A 151 -8.29 6.07 11.48
C PHE A 151 -6.76 6.02 11.50
N GLY A 152 -6.11 6.30 10.36
CA GLY A 152 -4.67 6.40 10.25
C GLY A 152 -4.07 7.46 11.17
N VAL A 153 -4.67 8.65 11.24
CA VAL A 153 -4.24 9.72 12.16
C VAL A 153 -4.46 9.31 13.63
N VAL A 154 -5.62 8.73 13.96
CA VAL A 154 -5.95 8.26 15.31
C VAL A 154 -4.94 7.22 15.80
N LYS A 155 -4.54 6.28 14.93
CA LYS A 155 -3.56 5.25 15.26
C LYS A 155 -2.13 5.78 15.32
N SER A 156 -1.77 6.72 14.44
CA SER A 156 -0.41 7.28 14.38
C SER A 156 -0.12 8.26 15.52
N PHE A 157 -1.13 9.01 15.96
CA PHE A 157 -0.99 10.02 17.01
C PHE A 157 -1.89 9.68 18.19
N THR A 158 -1.27 9.24 19.29
CA THR A 158 -1.99 9.05 20.56
C THR A 158 -2.44 10.40 21.11
N VAL A 159 -3.75 10.59 21.27
CA VAL A 159 -4.40 11.82 21.77
C VAL A 159 -3.79 12.31 23.09
N TYR A 160 -3.44 11.36 23.97
CA TYR A 160 -2.87 11.64 25.29
C TYR A 160 -1.53 12.40 25.25
N ARG A 161 -0.76 12.28 24.15
CA ARG A 161 0.60 12.85 24.05
C ARG A 161 0.65 14.24 23.42
N PHE A 162 -0.33 14.60 22.57
CA PHE A 162 -0.30 15.82 21.76
C PHE A 162 -1.38 16.85 22.13
N GLY A 163 -2.39 16.47 22.93
CA GLY A 163 -3.52 17.32 23.28
C GLY A 163 -4.57 17.42 22.16
N LEU A 164 -5.82 17.65 22.53
CA LEU A 164 -6.98 17.57 21.63
C LEU A 164 -6.90 18.54 20.44
N PHE A 165 -6.42 19.77 20.66
CA PHE A 165 -6.34 20.78 19.60
C PHE A 165 -5.35 20.41 18.48
N ARG A 166 -4.14 19.96 18.83
CA ARG A 166 -3.14 19.52 17.83
C ARG A 166 -3.62 18.28 17.08
N PHE A 167 -4.32 17.38 17.78
CA PHE A 167 -4.94 16.21 17.18
C PHE A 167 -6.01 16.58 16.13
N LEU A 168 -6.89 17.52 16.45
CA LEU A 168 -7.89 18.03 15.49
C LEU A 168 -7.25 18.71 14.28
N LEU A 169 -6.17 19.48 14.49
CA LEU A 169 -5.39 20.06 13.39
C LEU A 169 -4.75 18.98 12.51
N CYS A 170 -4.25 17.88 13.08
CA CYS A 170 -3.73 16.75 12.30
C CYS A 170 -4.81 16.07 11.46
N ILE A 171 -6.02 15.87 12.01
CA ILE A 171 -7.16 15.34 11.26
C ILE A 171 -7.52 16.30 10.12
N GLY A 172 -7.68 17.59 10.41
CA GLY A 172 -7.97 18.61 9.40
C GLY A 172 -6.91 18.64 8.30
N GLY A 173 -5.62 18.59 8.66
CA GLY A 173 -4.51 18.50 7.73
C GLY A 173 -4.59 17.26 6.84
N ALA A 174 -4.86 16.09 7.41
CA ALA A 174 -5.01 14.85 6.65
C ALA A 174 -6.16 14.94 5.64
N LEU A 175 -7.32 15.49 6.04
CA LEU A 175 -8.46 15.68 5.14
C LEU A 175 -8.14 16.67 4.01
N LEU A 176 -7.43 17.76 4.29
CA LEU A 176 -6.98 18.72 3.27
C LEU A 176 -5.99 18.10 2.27
N THR A 177 -5.25 17.07 2.67
CA THR A 177 -4.31 16.38 1.75
C THR A 177 -4.98 15.40 0.80
N ILE A 178 -6.24 14.99 1.01
CA ILE A 178 -6.98 14.07 0.14
C ILE A 178 -7.01 14.54 -1.33
N PRO A 179 -7.45 15.78 -1.66
CA PRO A 179 -7.46 16.24 -3.05
C PRO A 179 -6.06 16.30 -3.67
N LEU A 180 -5.04 16.67 -2.90
CA LEU A 180 -3.65 16.64 -3.37
C LEU A 180 -3.21 15.20 -3.69
N ASN A 181 -3.58 14.23 -2.84
CA ASN A 181 -3.30 12.82 -3.08
C ASN A 181 -3.94 12.33 -4.37
N ILE A 182 -5.20 12.70 -4.65
CA ILE A 182 -5.90 12.33 -5.90
C ILE A 182 -5.16 12.86 -7.12
N ILE A 183 -4.70 14.11 -7.10
CA ILE A 183 -3.91 14.69 -8.20
C ILE A 183 -2.62 13.91 -8.42
N ILE A 184 -1.89 13.63 -7.34
CA ILE A 184 -0.62 12.90 -7.41
C ILE A 184 -0.83 11.48 -7.92
N GLU A 185 -1.85 10.78 -7.45
CA GLU A 185 -2.17 9.43 -7.92
C GLU A 185 -2.52 9.42 -9.41
N ASN A 186 -3.29 10.39 -9.89
CA ASN A 186 -3.59 10.52 -11.32
C ASN A 186 -2.33 10.73 -12.17
N VAL A 187 -1.44 11.63 -11.74
CA VAL A 187 -0.15 11.85 -12.41
C VAL A 187 0.69 10.56 -12.40
N ALA A 188 0.74 9.86 -11.27
CA ALA A 188 1.49 8.61 -11.13
C ALA A 188 0.92 7.49 -12.02
N VAL A 189 -0.41 7.38 -12.16
CA VAL A 189 -1.07 6.38 -13.01
C VAL A 189 -0.80 6.67 -14.49
N ILE A 190 -1.02 7.90 -14.94
CA ILE A 190 -0.75 8.32 -16.33
C ILE A 190 0.73 8.06 -16.68
N TRP A 191 1.64 8.45 -15.77
CA TRP A 191 3.06 8.21 -15.98
C TRP A 191 3.46 6.73 -15.86
N GLY A 192 2.77 5.94 -15.05
CA GLY A 192 3.00 4.49 -14.95
C GLY A 192 2.59 3.74 -16.23
N ILE A 193 1.50 4.17 -16.88
CA ILE A 193 1.01 3.59 -18.14
C ILE A 193 1.91 3.99 -19.31
N ILE A 194 2.30 5.27 -19.40
CA ILE A 194 3.12 5.82 -20.51
C ILE A 194 4.61 5.50 -20.33
N GLY A 195 5.07 5.36 -19.08
CA GLY A 195 6.47 5.14 -18.74
C GLY A 195 6.97 3.74 -19.11
N LYS A 196 8.26 3.64 -19.49
CA LYS A 196 8.94 2.35 -19.73
C LYS A 196 8.79 1.44 -18.51
N LYS A 197 8.27 0.22 -18.72
CA LYS A 197 7.87 -0.74 -17.67
C LYS A 197 9.03 -1.42 -16.93
N HIS A 198 10.26 -1.35 -17.45
CA HIS A 198 11.41 -2.10 -16.95
C HIS A 198 12.50 -1.26 -16.26
N LYS A 199 12.20 -0.06 -15.76
CA LYS A 199 13.18 0.73 -14.97
C LYS A 199 12.84 0.68 -13.48
N PHE A 200 13.62 -0.12 -12.75
CA PHE A 200 13.56 -0.22 -11.29
C PHE A 200 14.16 1.07 -10.68
N TYR A 201 13.31 1.94 -10.15
CA TYR A 201 13.76 3.12 -9.39
C TYR A 201 13.67 2.80 -7.90
N VAL A 202 14.82 2.82 -7.22
CA VAL A 202 14.91 2.66 -5.77
C VAL A 202 14.74 4.02 -5.13
N VAL A 203 13.68 4.19 -4.32
CA VAL A 203 13.47 5.41 -3.54
C VAL A 203 14.59 5.55 -2.52
N ASN A 204 15.31 6.67 -2.58
CA ASN A 204 16.42 6.95 -1.67
C ASN A 204 15.86 7.37 -0.30
N LYS A 205 15.83 6.43 0.65
CA LYS A 205 15.37 6.68 2.04
C LYS A 205 16.43 7.37 2.93
N ASN A 206 17.52 7.87 2.35
CA ASN A 206 18.62 8.51 3.09
C ASN A 206 18.39 10.01 3.25
N ILE A 207 18.09 10.44 4.47
CA ILE A 207 18.28 11.82 4.89
C ILE A 207 19.80 11.99 5.05
N ARG A 208 20.43 12.92 4.30
CA ARG A 208 21.82 13.31 4.59
C ARG A 208 21.90 13.66 6.07
N GLN A 209 22.66 12.89 6.84
CA GLN A 209 23.09 13.34 8.16
C GLN A 209 23.87 14.65 7.95
N PRO A 210 23.59 15.75 8.67
CA PRO A 210 24.44 16.92 8.61
C PRO A 210 25.83 16.48 9.05
N ILE A 211 26.79 16.69 8.17
CA ILE A 211 28.21 16.40 8.38
C ILE A 211 28.61 17.21 9.63
N THR A 212 28.81 16.53 10.75
CA THR A 212 29.43 17.14 11.92
C THR A 212 30.92 17.05 11.66
N VAL A 213 31.51 18.17 11.24
CA VAL A 213 32.95 18.40 11.29
C VAL A 213 33.28 18.97 12.64
#